data_AF-A0A421J7P8-F1
#
_entry.id   AF-A0A421J7P8-F1
#
_cell.length_a   1.000
_cell.length_b   1.000
_cell.length_c   1.000
_cell.angle_alpha   90.00
_cell.angle_beta   90.00
_cell.angle_gamma   90.00
#
_symmetry.space_group_name_H-M   'P 1'
#
loop_
_entity.id
_entity.type
_entity.pdbx_description
1 polymer ?
#
loop_
_entity_poly.entity_id
_entity_poly.type
_entity_poly.pdbx_seq_one_letter_code
_entity_poly.pdbx_strand_id
1 'polypeptide(L)'
;MKRISLQKCKLWNKTPFDLGYPELPPGLQREKQRIHKLLFGSENIEYVDTNTTIYREFVHHQPTKLSGFDLFSQQAQLLSKQKHKRLWNDLSDDIKQSFGTMKHDIYLQSLRIWRGYEVVEYIKRYESNHRFNPYPLSGLYPWEIVKDKLRAKKSPHEFDRDYYDNLITQSFNRRFLKPATIYRAQNGPGSFSDLSVEEKDQFVSLADRRAKFILSASRHPKYSSGYSKFYKKNYSDYSPSPEEVTQVPTGKLSEHQRKNAAVSITAAHHWKQLSDHEKSQYSPQDKRIYSHKYKEEILNWKTCVVMDYIYSVGRVRYAPSTYNWRSDIKEKFGDWHYLDRTYTDRLIYIENGHLNIES
;
A
#
# COMPACT_ATOMS: atom_id res chain seq x y z
N MET A 1 -3.20 29.83 14.83
CA MET A 1 -3.27 28.40 14.45
C MET A 1 -3.54 27.56 15.70
N LYS A 2 -4.77 27.07 15.88
CA LYS A 2 -5.14 26.28 17.06
C LYS A 2 -4.53 24.87 16.94
N ARG A 3 -3.64 24.51 17.86
CA ARG A 3 -3.16 23.13 18.05
C ARG A 3 -4.38 22.23 18.17
N ILE A 4 -4.60 21.37 17.17
CA ILE A 4 -5.55 20.27 17.25
C ILE A 4 -5.14 19.46 18.48
N SER A 5 -5.99 19.46 19.51
CA SER A 5 -5.66 18.85 20.79
C SER A 5 -5.34 17.37 20.60
N LEU A 6 -4.31 16.89 21.29
CA LEU A 6 -3.94 15.47 21.37
C LEU A 6 -5.11 14.56 21.79
N GLN A 7 -6.20 15.12 22.34
CA GLN A 7 -7.46 14.43 22.60
C GLN A 7 -8.25 14.07 21.34
N LYS A 8 -8.19 14.86 20.25
CA LYS A 8 -8.88 14.50 19.00
C LYS A 8 -8.28 13.25 18.36
N CYS A 9 -6.97 13.03 18.46
CA CYS A 9 -6.31 11.79 18.02
C CYS A 9 -6.69 10.54 18.84
N LYS A 10 -7.30 10.68 20.02
CA LYS A 10 -7.69 9.54 20.87
C LYS A 10 -8.98 8.85 20.42
N LEU A 11 -9.79 9.49 19.57
CA LEU A 11 -11.00 8.91 18.96
C LEU A 11 -10.71 8.09 17.69
N TRP A 12 -9.45 7.95 17.30
CA TRP A 12 -9.03 7.36 16.02
C TRP A 12 -8.82 5.84 16.09
N ASN A 13 -8.96 5.28 17.30
CA ASN A 13 -8.76 3.87 17.63
C ASN A 13 -10.04 3.35 18.31
N LYS A 14 -11.05 2.93 17.54
CA LYS A 14 -12.18 2.04 17.89
C LYS A 14 -13.17 2.14 16.71
N THR A 15 -13.27 1.18 15.79
CA THR A 15 -13.45 -0.26 15.98
C THR A 15 -12.69 -1.12 14.93
N PRO A 16 -12.15 -2.29 15.31
CA PRO A 16 -11.48 -3.24 14.41
C PRO A 16 -12.37 -3.89 13.33
N PHE A 17 -13.62 -3.46 13.20
CA PHE A 17 -14.70 -4.32 12.73
C PHE A 17 -15.15 -4.08 11.29
N ASP A 18 -14.34 -3.42 10.43
CA ASP A 18 -14.69 -3.17 9.02
C ASP A 18 -13.51 -3.24 7.99
N LEU A 19 -12.36 -3.80 8.37
CA LEU A 19 -11.19 -4.00 7.49
C LEU A 19 -11.17 -5.38 6.78
N GLY A 20 -11.79 -5.54 5.63
CA GLY A 20 -11.99 -6.92 5.13
C GLY A 20 -12.83 -7.12 3.88
N TYR A 21 -14.11 -6.75 3.83
CA TYR A 21 -15.13 -7.51 4.56
C TYR A 21 -15.75 -8.53 3.62
N PRO A 22 -15.87 -9.82 4.01
CA PRO A 22 -16.74 -10.75 3.31
C PRO A 22 -18.24 -10.46 3.55
N GLU A 23 -18.66 -10.01 4.75
CA GLU A 23 -20.06 -9.63 5.03
C GLU A 23 -20.15 -8.43 5.99
N LEU A 24 -20.90 -7.39 5.60
CA LEU A 24 -21.16 -6.24 6.46
C LEU A 24 -22.28 -6.55 7.48
N PRO A 25 -22.20 -6.04 8.73
CA PRO A 25 -23.33 -6.09 9.65
C PRO A 25 -24.61 -5.51 9.01
N PRO A 26 -25.81 -6.03 9.32
CA PRO A 26 -27.05 -5.61 8.67
C PRO A 26 -27.35 -4.09 8.76
N GLY A 27 -26.88 -3.43 9.83
CA GLY A 27 -26.96 -1.97 9.94
C GLY A 27 -26.10 -1.24 8.91
N LEU A 28 -24.84 -1.64 8.76
CA LEU A 28 -23.92 -1.05 7.78
C LEU A 28 -24.30 -1.43 6.35
N GLN A 29 -24.89 -2.59 6.13
CA GLN A 29 -25.41 -2.97 4.81
C GLN A 29 -26.58 -2.09 4.38
N ARG A 30 -27.53 -1.82 5.28
CA ARG A 30 -28.63 -0.87 5.04
C ARG A 30 -28.10 0.54 4.78
N GLU A 31 -27.11 0.97 5.54
CA GLU A 31 -26.50 2.29 5.37
C GLU A 31 -25.73 2.41 4.05
N LYS A 32 -24.99 1.36 3.67
CA LYS A 32 -24.36 1.26 2.35
C LYS A 32 -25.40 1.38 1.25
N GLN A 33 -26.48 0.60 1.31
CA GLN A 33 -27.58 0.67 0.33
C GLN A 33 -28.19 2.08 0.27
N ARG A 34 -28.43 2.72 1.41
CA ARG A 34 -28.95 4.09 1.50
C ARG A 34 -28.06 5.09 0.76
N ILE A 35 -26.77 5.09 1.07
CA ILE A 35 -25.81 6.04 0.46
C ILE A 35 -25.64 5.77 -1.03
N HIS A 36 -25.52 4.50 -1.45
CA HIS A 36 -25.39 4.14 -2.86
C HIS A 36 -26.65 4.51 -3.65
N LYS A 37 -27.84 4.26 -3.09
CA LYS A 37 -29.11 4.67 -3.71
C LYS A 37 -29.22 6.19 -3.81
N LEU A 38 -28.80 6.92 -2.77
CA LEU A 38 -28.80 8.38 -2.77
C LEU A 38 -27.86 8.95 -3.86
N LEU A 39 -26.64 8.39 -3.98
CA LEU A 39 -25.62 8.90 -4.89
C LEU A 39 -25.81 8.48 -6.34
N PHE A 40 -26.33 7.28 -6.61
CA PHE A 40 -26.37 6.72 -7.97
C PHE A 40 -27.79 6.46 -8.48
N GLY A 41 -28.80 6.43 -7.58
CA GLY A 41 -30.20 6.18 -7.93
C GLY A 41 -30.52 4.75 -8.37
N SER A 42 -29.51 3.90 -8.60
CA SER A 42 -29.69 2.52 -9.07
C SER A 42 -28.59 1.59 -8.55
N GLU A 43 -28.99 0.33 -8.32
CA GLU A 43 -28.07 -0.78 -8.06
C GLU A 43 -27.35 -1.23 -9.33
N ASN A 44 -27.89 -0.93 -10.52
CA ASN A 44 -27.18 -1.17 -11.77
C ASN A 44 -25.96 -0.25 -11.85
N ILE A 45 -24.78 -0.86 -11.93
CA ILE A 45 -23.50 -0.14 -11.86
C ILE A 45 -23.22 0.73 -13.08
N GLU A 46 -23.83 0.40 -14.21
CA GLU A 46 -23.69 1.14 -15.47
C GLU A 46 -24.64 2.34 -15.54
N TYR A 47 -25.71 2.32 -14.76
CA TYR A 47 -26.71 3.38 -14.77
C TYR A 47 -26.56 4.33 -13.58
N VAL A 48 -26.43 5.61 -13.87
CA VAL A 48 -26.41 6.69 -12.88
C VAL A 48 -27.62 7.58 -13.15
N ASP A 49 -28.59 7.60 -12.24
CA ASP A 49 -29.81 8.39 -12.40
C ASP A 49 -29.51 9.87 -12.27
N THR A 50 -29.32 10.58 -13.39
CA THR A 50 -28.96 12.01 -13.39
C THR A 50 -30.08 12.95 -12.93
N ASN A 51 -31.30 12.45 -12.72
CA ASN A 51 -32.46 13.28 -12.38
C ASN A 51 -32.67 13.48 -10.87
N THR A 52 -31.88 12.82 -10.03
CA THR A 52 -31.93 13.00 -8.57
C THR A 52 -31.18 14.28 -8.16
N THR A 53 -31.97 15.33 -7.91
CA THR A 53 -31.55 16.74 -7.72
C THR A 53 -30.81 17.06 -6.41
N ILE A 54 -30.46 16.08 -5.57
CA ILE A 54 -30.28 16.41 -4.16
C ILE A 54 -28.86 16.88 -3.80
N TYR A 55 -27.73 16.29 -4.27
CA TYR A 55 -26.36 16.80 -3.94
C TYR A 55 -25.22 16.26 -4.85
N ARG A 56 -25.27 16.41 -6.18
CA ARG A 56 -24.24 15.81 -7.06
C ARG A 56 -23.19 16.78 -7.58
N GLU A 57 -22.13 16.94 -6.80
CA GLU A 57 -20.82 17.33 -7.34
C GLU A 57 -19.87 16.15 -7.20
N PHE A 58 -19.91 15.23 -8.17
CA PHE A 58 -18.93 14.15 -8.23
C PHE A 58 -17.52 14.74 -8.36
N VAL A 59 -16.59 14.19 -7.57
CA VAL A 59 -15.23 14.72 -7.46
C VAL A 59 -14.34 14.14 -8.55
N HIS A 60 -14.54 12.87 -8.87
CA HIS A 60 -13.76 12.13 -9.84
C HIS A 60 -14.55 11.97 -11.15
N HIS A 61 -13.82 12.01 -12.26
CA HIS A 61 -14.40 11.72 -13.57
C HIS A 61 -14.88 10.27 -13.64
N GLN A 62 -16.10 10.09 -14.13
CA GLN A 62 -16.67 8.76 -14.37
C GLN A 62 -15.84 8.03 -15.44
N PRO A 63 -15.43 6.77 -15.20
CA PRO A 63 -14.72 5.97 -16.19
C PRO A 63 -15.53 5.78 -17.47
N THR A 64 -14.84 5.81 -18.60
CA THR A 64 -15.40 5.49 -19.92
C THR A 64 -14.79 4.19 -20.45
N LYS A 65 -15.51 3.48 -21.31
CA LYS A 65 -15.00 2.25 -21.94
C LYS A 65 -13.91 2.61 -22.96
N LEU A 66 -12.65 2.41 -22.60
CA LEU A 66 -11.51 2.79 -23.43
C LEU A 66 -11.23 1.76 -24.54
N SER A 67 -10.58 2.24 -25.61
CA SER A 67 -10.15 1.46 -26.76
C SER A 67 -8.84 2.01 -27.34
N GLY A 68 -8.16 1.18 -28.13
CA GLY A 68 -6.96 1.52 -28.88
C GLY A 68 -5.88 2.22 -28.04
N PHE A 69 -5.47 3.39 -28.52
CA PHE A 69 -4.42 4.20 -27.90
C PHE A 69 -4.76 4.62 -26.47
N ASP A 70 -6.02 4.93 -26.16
CA ASP A 70 -6.39 5.41 -24.82
C ASP A 70 -6.29 4.28 -23.79
N LEU A 71 -6.72 3.07 -24.17
CA LEU A 71 -6.54 1.87 -23.34
C LEU A 71 -5.05 1.57 -23.13
N PHE A 72 -4.25 1.60 -24.19
CA PHE A 72 -2.80 1.45 -24.09
C PHE A 72 -2.18 2.49 -23.16
N SER A 73 -2.54 3.76 -23.33
CA SER A 73 -2.01 4.87 -22.53
C SER A 73 -2.38 4.72 -21.05
N GLN A 74 -3.59 4.25 -20.73
CA GLN A 74 -4.02 3.97 -19.36
C GLN A 74 -3.20 2.83 -18.74
N GLN A 75 -2.99 1.74 -19.47
CA GLN A 75 -2.25 0.56 -18.98
C GLN A 75 -0.74 0.79 -18.89
N ALA A 76 -0.17 1.64 -19.75
CA ALA A 76 1.26 1.94 -19.78
C ALA A 76 1.76 2.83 -18.64
N GLN A 77 0.91 3.71 -18.10
CA GLN A 77 1.21 4.60 -16.97
C GLN A 77 2.60 5.30 -17.04
N LEU A 78 3.10 5.59 -18.26
CA LEU A 78 4.34 6.35 -18.42
C LEU A 78 4.07 7.85 -18.25
N LEU A 79 5.10 8.56 -17.81
CA LEU A 79 5.01 9.95 -17.36
C LEU A 79 4.62 10.97 -18.46
N SER A 80 4.63 10.61 -19.75
CA SER A 80 4.23 11.54 -20.81
C SER A 80 3.41 10.91 -21.93
N LYS A 81 2.30 11.56 -22.29
CA LYS A 81 1.42 11.17 -23.42
C LYS A 81 2.19 11.12 -24.75
N GLN A 82 3.18 11.99 -24.94
CA GLN A 82 4.03 11.97 -26.14
C GLN A 82 4.87 10.69 -26.23
N LYS A 83 5.38 10.20 -25.11
CA LYS A 83 6.11 8.92 -25.06
C LYS A 83 5.19 7.75 -25.36
N HIS A 84 3.95 7.77 -24.87
CA HIS A 84 2.94 6.78 -25.24
C HIS A 84 2.69 6.75 -26.75
N LYS A 85 2.49 7.93 -27.39
CA LYS A 85 2.22 7.99 -28.83
C LYS A 85 3.35 7.38 -29.66
N ARG A 86 4.61 7.66 -29.33
CA ARG A 86 5.77 7.08 -30.01
C ARG A 86 5.76 5.56 -29.89
N LEU A 87 5.67 5.05 -28.66
CA LEU A 87 5.63 3.61 -28.41
C LEU A 87 4.46 2.92 -29.10
N TRP A 88 3.28 3.55 -29.08
CA TRP A 88 2.09 3.04 -29.76
C TRP A 88 2.32 2.93 -31.26
N ASN A 89 2.91 3.94 -31.90
CA ASN A 89 3.18 3.91 -33.33
C ASN A 89 4.14 2.77 -33.71
N ASP A 90 5.12 2.48 -32.84
CA ASP A 90 6.12 1.42 -33.02
C ASP A 90 5.56 0.00 -32.80
N LEU A 91 4.33 -0.15 -32.27
CA LEU A 91 3.68 -1.46 -32.12
C LEU A 91 3.24 -2.04 -33.47
N SER A 92 3.31 -3.36 -33.60
CA SER A 92 2.68 -4.07 -34.73
C SER A 92 1.17 -3.91 -34.73
N ASP A 93 0.55 -4.07 -35.90
CA ASP A 93 -0.90 -3.97 -36.04
C ASP A 93 -1.63 -5.04 -35.22
N ASP A 94 -1.08 -6.25 -35.13
CA ASP A 94 -1.61 -7.32 -34.27
C ASP A 94 -1.69 -6.90 -32.80
N ILE A 95 -0.62 -6.26 -32.28
CA ILE A 95 -0.61 -5.76 -30.92
C ILE A 95 -1.61 -4.62 -30.78
N LYS A 96 -1.70 -3.68 -31.72
CA LYS A 96 -2.69 -2.59 -31.68
C LYS A 96 -4.13 -3.11 -31.69
N GLN A 97 -4.42 -4.12 -32.52
CA GLN A 97 -5.72 -4.79 -32.56
C GLN A 97 -6.07 -5.45 -31.22
N SER A 98 -5.06 -5.98 -30.53
CA SER A 98 -5.26 -6.57 -29.20
C SER A 98 -5.69 -5.53 -28.13
N PHE A 99 -5.59 -4.23 -28.40
CA PHE A 99 -6.16 -3.13 -27.59
C PHE A 99 -7.53 -2.67 -28.10
N GLY A 100 -8.28 -3.53 -28.81
CA GLY A 100 -9.55 -3.19 -29.46
C GLY A 100 -10.55 -2.49 -28.53
N THR A 101 -11.11 -3.17 -27.53
CA THR A 101 -11.98 -2.54 -26.53
C THR A 101 -11.73 -3.17 -25.18
N MET A 102 -11.72 -2.34 -24.13
CA MET A 102 -11.63 -2.80 -22.75
C MET A 102 -12.67 -3.89 -22.47
N LYS A 103 -12.22 -5.00 -21.86
CA LYS A 103 -13.11 -6.08 -21.42
C LYS A 103 -14.23 -5.50 -20.55
N HIS A 104 -15.47 -5.94 -20.80
CA HIS A 104 -16.63 -5.38 -20.12
C HIS A 104 -16.51 -5.50 -18.60
N ASP A 105 -16.06 -6.64 -18.08
CA ASP A 105 -15.88 -6.83 -16.65
C ASP A 105 -14.86 -5.89 -16.02
N ILE A 106 -13.76 -5.57 -16.74
CA ILE A 106 -12.78 -4.57 -16.28
C ILE A 106 -13.44 -3.20 -16.19
N TYR A 107 -14.23 -2.82 -17.20
CA TYR A 107 -14.98 -1.56 -17.19
C TYR A 107 -15.99 -1.49 -16.03
N LEU A 108 -16.73 -2.58 -15.75
CA LEU A 108 -17.63 -2.66 -14.59
C LEU A 108 -16.86 -2.50 -13.27
N GLN A 109 -15.66 -3.07 -13.16
CA GLN A 109 -14.81 -2.86 -11.98
C GLN A 109 -14.30 -1.42 -11.87
N SER A 110 -13.91 -0.78 -12.98
CA SER A 110 -13.54 0.65 -12.98
C SER A 110 -14.70 1.50 -12.48
N LEU A 111 -15.94 1.24 -12.94
CA LEU A 111 -17.15 1.90 -12.44
C LEU A 111 -17.37 1.64 -10.94
N ARG A 112 -17.20 0.41 -10.47
CA ARG A 112 -17.29 0.08 -9.03
C ARG A 112 -16.31 0.91 -8.21
N ILE A 113 -15.04 0.94 -8.63
CA ILE A 113 -13.98 1.65 -7.92
C ILE A 113 -14.29 3.14 -7.89
N TRP A 114 -14.69 3.72 -9.03
CA TRP A 114 -15.12 5.12 -9.12
C TRP A 114 -16.28 5.41 -8.16
N ARG A 115 -17.36 4.62 -8.19
CA ARG A 115 -18.50 4.77 -7.26
C ARG A 115 -18.05 4.70 -5.80
N GLY A 116 -17.14 3.78 -5.48
CA GLY A 116 -16.60 3.65 -4.14
C GLY A 116 -15.86 4.89 -3.66
N TYR A 117 -15.06 5.52 -4.54
CA TYR A 117 -14.40 6.78 -4.21
C TYR A 117 -15.36 7.97 -4.12
N GLU A 118 -16.43 8.02 -4.92
CA GLU A 118 -17.49 9.04 -4.76
C GLU A 118 -18.22 8.90 -3.43
N VAL A 119 -18.51 7.66 -3.00
CA VAL A 119 -19.09 7.39 -1.67
C VAL A 119 -18.16 7.89 -0.56
N VAL A 120 -16.85 7.65 -0.69
CA VAL A 120 -15.87 8.13 0.27
C VAL A 120 -15.86 9.66 0.38
N GLU A 121 -15.88 10.36 -0.75
CA GLU A 121 -15.90 11.83 -0.77
C GLU A 121 -17.22 12.40 -0.24
N TYR A 122 -18.36 11.80 -0.59
CA TYR A 122 -19.65 12.17 -0.03
C TYR A 122 -19.66 12.05 1.50
N ILE A 123 -19.22 10.91 2.03
CA ILE A 123 -19.18 10.67 3.48
C ILE A 123 -18.31 11.71 4.18
N LYS A 124 -17.12 12.00 3.64
CA LYS A 124 -16.20 13.00 4.21
C LYS A 124 -16.83 14.39 4.28
N ARG A 125 -17.56 14.80 3.24
CA ARG A 125 -18.17 16.13 3.14
C ARG A 125 -19.41 16.27 4.02
N TYR A 126 -20.25 15.25 4.07
CA TYR A 126 -21.63 15.42 4.53
C TYR A 126 -22.03 14.54 5.73
N GLU A 127 -21.33 13.44 6.00
CA GLU A 127 -21.73 12.49 7.05
C GLU A 127 -20.82 12.58 8.28
N SER A 128 -21.29 13.28 9.33
CA SER A 128 -20.51 13.44 10.56
C SER A 128 -20.26 12.12 11.31
N ASN A 129 -21.17 11.15 11.17
CA ASN A 129 -21.13 9.87 11.87
C ASN A 129 -20.03 8.93 11.37
N HIS A 130 -19.56 9.14 10.13
CA HIS A 130 -18.59 8.28 9.47
C HIS A 130 -17.24 8.98 9.22
N ARG A 131 -16.99 10.10 9.91
CA ARG A 131 -15.74 10.88 9.83
C ARG A 131 -14.45 10.09 10.11
N PHE A 132 -14.55 8.90 10.68
CA PHE A 132 -13.40 8.12 11.14
C PHE A 132 -12.94 7.03 10.16
N ASN A 133 -13.84 6.48 9.33
CA ASN A 133 -13.49 5.53 8.27
C ASN A 133 -14.64 5.42 7.23
N PRO A 134 -14.53 6.05 6.05
CA PRO A 134 -15.59 6.05 5.04
C PRO A 134 -15.60 4.78 4.17
N TYR A 135 -14.51 4.01 4.18
CA TYR A 135 -14.30 2.88 3.30
C TYR A 135 -15.24 1.66 3.49
N PRO A 136 -15.79 1.36 4.68
CA PRO A 136 -16.71 0.22 4.85
C PRO A 136 -17.95 0.31 3.96
N LEU A 137 -18.41 1.53 3.68
CA LEU A 137 -19.60 1.80 2.86
C LEU A 137 -19.26 1.99 1.37
N SER A 138 -17.98 2.14 1.03
CA SER A 138 -17.53 2.42 -0.34
C SER A 138 -17.72 1.23 -1.30
N GLY A 139 -17.60 -0.01 -0.79
CA GLY A 139 -17.50 -1.19 -1.66
C GLY A 139 -16.14 -1.37 -2.32
N LEU A 140 -15.13 -0.58 -1.93
CA LEU A 140 -13.72 -0.83 -2.25
C LEU A 140 -13.17 -1.97 -1.40
N TYR A 141 -12.29 -2.77 -1.99
CA TYR A 141 -11.57 -3.80 -1.25
C TYR A 141 -10.39 -3.21 -0.48
N PRO A 142 -10.00 -3.80 0.66
CA PRO A 142 -8.89 -3.29 1.45
C PRO A 142 -7.56 -3.18 0.69
N TRP A 143 -7.25 -4.11 -0.21
CA TRP A 143 -6.01 -4.06 -1.00
C TRP A 143 -6.00 -2.92 -2.01
N GLU A 144 -7.16 -2.53 -2.55
CA GLU A 144 -7.30 -1.39 -3.47
C GLU A 144 -6.94 -0.10 -2.73
N ILE A 145 -7.55 0.10 -1.56
CA ILE A 145 -7.34 1.26 -0.69
C ILE A 145 -5.87 1.36 -0.27
N VAL A 146 -5.31 0.25 0.20
CA VAL A 146 -3.90 0.17 0.63
C VAL A 146 -2.96 0.46 -0.54
N LYS A 147 -3.18 -0.17 -1.69
CA LYS A 147 -2.30 0.00 -2.86
C LYS A 147 -2.34 1.43 -3.37
N ASP A 148 -3.51 2.06 -3.42
CA ASP A 148 -3.66 3.47 -3.83
C ASP A 148 -3.00 4.43 -2.84
N LYS A 149 -3.16 4.21 -1.52
CA LYS A 149 -2.49 5.01 -0.49
C LYS A 149 -0.97 4.90 -0.53
N LEU A 150 -0.45 3.69 -0.75
CA LEU A 150 0.99 3.45 -0.91
C LEU A 150 1.55 4.05 -2.21
N ARG A 151 0.71 4.19 -3.25
CA ARG A 151 1.07 4.80 -4.54
C ARG A 151 1.05 6.32 -4.48
N ALA A 152 0.09 6.91 -3.78
CA ALA A 152 -0.03 8.35 -3.64
C ALA A 152 1.19 8.92 -2.88
N LYS A 153 2.11 9.58 -3.60
CA LYS A 153 3.23 10.34 -3.02
C LYS A 153 2.78 11.60 -2.24
N LYS A 154 1.48 11.83 -2.12
CA LYS A 154 0.92 13.03 -1.50
C LYS A 154 1.28 13.05 -0.01
N SER A 155 1.52 14.25 0.49
CA SER A 155 1.74 14.52 1.91
C SER A 155 0.65 13.82 2.73
N PRO A 156 0.96 13.22 3.91
CA PRO A 156 -0.02 12.67 4.86
C PRO A 156 -1.09 13.67 5.33
N HIS A 157 -1.06 14.91 4.82
CA HIS A 157 -2.00 15.99 5.07
C HIS A 157 -3.02 16.22 3.93
N GLU A 158 -2.86 15.62 2.75
CA GLU A 158 -3.88 15.66 1.68
C GLU A 158 -4.88 14.50 1.77
N PHE A 159 -4.52 13.43 2.48
CA PHE A 159 -5.49 12.52 3.06
C PHE A 159 -5.62 12.94 4.51
N ASP A 160 -6.80 13.42 4.93
CA ASP A 160 -7.10 13.49 6.36
C ASP A 160 -6.85 12.10 6.93
N ARG A 161 -5.78 11.97 7.72
CA ARG A 161 -5.21 10.71 8.19
C ARG A 161 -6.37 9.78 8.60
N ASP A 162 -6.53 8.68 7.89
CA ASP A 162 -7.62 7.75 8.15
C ASP A 162 -7.09 6.49 8.82
N TYR A 163 -7.98 5.52 9.03
CA TYR A 163 -7.64 4.30 9.71
C TYR A 163 -6.58 3.45 8.95
N TYR A 164 -6.59 3.44 7.61
CA TYR A 164 -5.62 2.68 6.81
C TYR A 164 -4.22 3.30 6.88
N ASP A 165 -4.09 4.62 7.04
CA ASP A 165 -2.78 5.27 7.22
C ASP A 165 -2.08 4.81 8.50
N ASN A 166 -2.85 4.57 9.57
CA ASN A 166 -2.34 4.01 10.82
C ASN A 166 -1.91 2.55 10.63
N LEU A 167 -2.69 1.74 9.91
CA LEU A 167 -2.34 0.34 9.61
C LEU A 167 -1.07 0.23 8.76
N ILE A 168 -0.96 1.06 7.72
CA ILE A 168 0.24 1.15 6.88
C ILE A 168 1.45 1.49 7.74
N THR A 169 1.35 2.51 8.59
CA THR A 169 2.45 2.90 9.48
C THR A 169 2.81 1.77 10.45
N GLN A 170 1.81 1.07 11.00
CA GLN A 170 2.03 0.00 11.98
C GLN A 170 2.64 -1.27 11.36
N SER A 171 2.28 -1.63 10.12
CA SER A 171 2.77 -2.82 9.45
C SER A 171 4.28 -2.75 9.15
N PHE A 172 4.80 -1.56 8.87
CA PHE A 172 6.24 -1.35 8.69
C PHE A 172 7.00 -1.10 10.00
N ASN A 173 6.30 -0.91 11.13
CA ASN A 173 6.93 -0.71 12.42
C ASN A 173 7.39 -2.04 13.05
N ARG A 174 8.70 -2.30 12.94
CA ARG A 174 9.37 -3.51 13.46
C ARG A 174 9.63 -3.52 14.96
N ARG A 175 9.10 -2.56 15.73
CA ARG A 175 9.24 -2.58 17.19
C ARG A 175 8.32 -3.63 17.81
N PHE A 176 8.92 -4.50 18.61
CA PHE A 176 8.18 -5.35 19.55
C PHE A 176 7.56 -4.44 20.62
N LEU A 177 6.25 -4.54 20.80
CA LEU A 177 5.52 -3.74 21.77
C LEU A 177 5.04 -4.64 22.90
N LYS A 178 5.27 -4.22 24.13
CA LYS A 178 4.72 -4.90 25.31
C LYS A 178 3.20 -4.73 25.33
N PRO A 179 2.42 -5.68 25.87
CA PRO A 179 0.95 -5.58 25.98
C PRO A 179 0.48 -4.26 26.60
N ALA A 180 1.12 -3.83 27.70
CA ALA A 180 0.82 -2.56 28.35
C ALA A 180 1.05 -1.33 27.43
N THR A 181 2.03 -1.38 26.53
CA THR A 181 2.29 -0.32 25.55
C THR A 181 1.19 -0.28 24.49
N ILE A 182 0.71 -1.44 24.05
CA ILE A 182 -0.39 -1.54 23.10
C ILE A 182 -1.69 -1.01 23.73
N TYR A 183 -1.97 -1.40 24.97
CA TYR A 183 -3.10 -0.89 25.74
C TYR A 183 -3.08 0.64 25.86
N ARG A 184 -1.96 1.24 26.31
CA ARG A 184 -1.84 2.70 26.43
C ARG A 184 -2.01 3.41 25.07
N ALA A 185 -1.52 2.79 23.99
CA ALA A 185 -1.68 3.33 22.64
C ALA A 185 -3.14 3.31 22.16
N GLN A 186 -3.94 2.31 22.57
CA GLN A 186 -5.34 2.18 22.15
C GLN A 186 -6.33 2.91 23.06
N ASN A 187 -6.13 2.87 24.38
CA ASN A 187 -7.10 3.36 25.36
C ASN A 187 -6.68 4.65 26.07
N GLY A 188 -5.46 5.13 25.86
CA GLY A 188 -4.96 6.37 26.45
C GLY A 188 -4.47 6.20 27.90
N PRO A 189 -4.60 7.22 28.76
CA PRO A 189 -4.11 7.17 30.13
C PRO A 189 -5.00 6.26 30.97
N GLY A 190 -4.47 5.08 31.29
CA GLY A 190 -5.05 4.09 32.20
C GLY A 190 -3.94 3.12 32.62
N SER A 191 -4.13 2.39 33.71
CA SER A 191 -3.17 1.38 34.11
C SER A 191 -3.56 0.03 33.53
N PHE A 192 -2.61 -0.60 32.83
CA PHE A 192 -2.78 -1.97 32.33
C PHE A 192 -2.96 -2.97 33.49
N SER A 193 -2.49 -2.64 34.70
CA SER A 193 -2.69 -3.46 35.90
C SER A 193 -4.14 -3.60 36.30
N ASP A 194 -4.97 -2.60 35.98
CA ASP A 194 -6.33 -2.46 36.51
C ASP A 194 -7.37 -3.18 35.63
N LEU A 195 -6.93 -3.69 34.48
CA LEU A 195 -7.75 -4.48 33.57
C LEU A 195 -8.09 -5.87 34.15
N SER A 196 -9.23 -6.41 33.74
CA SER A 196 -9.58 -7.81 34.02
C SER A 196 -8.57 -8.77 33.37
N VAL A 197 -8.58 -10.04 33.78
CA VAL A 197 -7.72 -11.07 33.19
C VAL A 197 -8.01 -11.23 31.70
N GLU A 198 -9.30 -11.28 31.34
CA GLU A 198 -9.77 -11.43 29.96
C GLU A 198 -9.35 -10.23 29.09
N GLU A 199 -9.43 -9.02 29.64
CA GLU A 199 -8.97 -7.81 28.94
C GLU A 199 -7.45 -7.81 28.74
N LYS A 200 -6.67 -8.23 29.75
CA LYS A 200 -5.22 -8.37 29.63
C LYS A 200 -4.83 -9.38 28.56
N ASP A 201 -5.47 -10.54 28.55
CA ASP A 201 -5.21 -11.63 27.59
C ASP A 201 -5.42 -11.17 26.15
N GLN A 202 -6.40 -10.29 25.91
CA GLN A 202 -6.59 -9.70 24.59
C GLN A 202 -5.35 -8.92 24.11
N PHE A 203 -4.72 -8.13 24.98
CA PHE A 203 -3.52 -7.35 24.62
C PHE A 203 -2.26 -8.22 24.54
N VAL A 204 -2.16 -9.28 25.35
CA VAL A 204 -1.10 -10.29 25.25
C VAL A 204 -1.17 -10.99 23.90
N SER A 205 -2.32 -11.54 23.55
CA SER A 205 -2.57 -12.18 22.25
C SER A 205 -2.29 -11.25 21.06
N LEU A 206 -2.59 -9.95 21.19
CA LEU A 206 -2.28 -8.95 20.16
C LEU A 206 -0.76 -8.68 20.04
N ALA A 207 -0.04 -8.62 21.16
CA ALA A 207 1.41 -8.49 21.17
C ALA A 207 2.08 -9.71 20.52
N ASP A 208 1.60 -10.91 20.83
CA ASP A 208 2.14 -12.16 20.27
C ASP A 208 1.92 -12.27 18.76
N ARG A 209 0.71 -11.93 18.29
CA ARG A 209 0.43 -11.89 16.84
C ARG A 209 1.29 -10.87 16.13
N ARG A 210 1.52 -9.68 16.73
CA ARG A 210 2.45 -8.69 16.20
C ARG A 210 3.88 -9.22 16.16
N ALA A 211 4.34 -9.90 17.22
CA ALA A 211 5.67 -10.48 17.27
C ALA A 211 5.85 -11.56 16.19
N LYS A 212 4.89 -12.49 16.06
CA LYS A 212 4.85 -13.50 15.00
C LYS A 212 4.90 -12.86 13.62
N PHE A 213 4.08 -11.83 13.38
CA PHE A 213 4.12 -11.07 12.12
C PHE A 213 5.49 -10.41 11.89
N ILE A 214 6.10 -9.77 12.89
CA ILE A 214 7.42 -9.13 12.71
C ILE A 214 8.48 -10.16 12.32
N LEU A 215 8.41 -11.36 12.89
CA LEU A 215 9.32 -12.47 12.63
C LEU A 215 9.06 -13.15 11.28
N SER A 216 7.79 -13.29 10.87
CA SER A 216 7.39 -13.99 9.63
C SER A 216 7.33 -13.08 8.41
N ALA A 217 7.01 -11.80 8.59
CA ALA A 217 6.87 -10.85 7.50
C ALA A 217 8.20 -10.73 6.77
N SER A 218 8.22 -11.32 5.56
CA SER A 218 9.38 -11.44 4.71
C SER A 218 10.12 -10.11 4.68
N ARG A 219 11.43 -10.16 4.95
CA ARG A 219 12.30 -9.02 4.63
C ARG A 219 12.03 -8.69 3.17
N HIS A 220 11.89 -7.40 2.83
CA HIS A 220 11.88 -6.94 1.44
C HIS A 220 12.87 -7.81 0.67
N PRO A 221 12.54 -8.39 -0.50
CA PRO A 221 13.52 -9.10 -1.29
C PRO A 221 14.75 -8.19 -1.33
N LYS A 222 15.82 -8.59 -0.63
CA LYS A 222 16.97 -7.72 -0.43
C LYS A 222 17.62 -7.67 -1.79
N TYR A 223 17.14 -6.77 -2.65
CA TYR A 223 17.87 -6.37 -3.83
C TYR A 223 19.07 -5.67 -3.27
N SER A 224 20.12 -6.46 -3.18
CA SER A 224 21.42 -6.04 -2.74
C SER A 224 21.82 -4.95 -3.71
N SER A 225 21.70 -3.69 -3.29
CA SER A 225 22.24 -2.56 -4.04
C SER A 225 23.68 -2.89 -4.44
N GLY A 226 24.19 -2.29 -5.52
CA GLY A 226 25.61 -2.43 -5.87
C GLY A 226 26.50 -2.26 -4.63
N TYR A 227 26.16 -1.28 -3.78
CA TYR A 227 26.78 -1.09 -2.48
C TYR A 227 26.62 -2.27 -1.52
N SER A 228 25.43 -2.84 -1.34
CA SER A 228 25.25 -4.03 -0.48
C SER A 228 25.95 -5.27 -1.03
N LYS A 229 26.09 -5.42 -2.36
CA LYS A 229 26.85 -6.52 -3.00
C LYS A 229 28.35 -6.32 -2.76
N PHE A 230 28.83 -5.10 -2.98
CA PHE A 230 30.18 -4.65 -2.68
C PHE A 230 30.53 -4.85 -1.19
N TYR A 231 29.66 -4.39 -0.30
CA TYR A 231 29.83 -4.53 1.15
C TYR A 231 29.92 -6.00 1.54
N LYS A 232 29.00 -6.84 1.07
CA LYS A 232 29.06 -8.28 1.36
C LYS A 232 30.28 -8.97 0.78
N LYS A 233 30.75 -8.57 -0.40
CA LYS A 233 31.88 -9.23 -1.07
C LYS A 233 33.23 -8.84 -0.46
N ASN A 234 33.36 -7.58 -0.02
CA ASN A 234 34.65 -7.03 0.39
C ASN A 234 34.74 -6.75 1.90
N TYR A 235 33.61 -6.72 2.61
CA TYR A 235 33.52 -6.29 4.02
C TYR A 235 32.69 -7.21 4.92
N SER A 236 32.26 -8.39 4.45
CA SER A 236 31.58 -9.37 5.32
C SER A 236 32.48 -9.83 6.46
N ASP A 237 33.76 -10.02 6.16
CA ASP A 237 34.76 -10.59 7.07
C ASP A 237 35.88 -9.59 7.39
N TYR A 238 35.68 -8.32 7.03
CA TYR A 238 36.64 -7.26 7.28
C TYR A 238 36.71 -6.92 8.76
N SER A 239 37.93 -6.99 9.32
CA SER A 239 38.21 -6.59 10.68
C SER A 239 38.84 -5.19 10.66
N PRO A 240 38.18 -4.16 11.23
CA PRO A 240 38.67 -2.79 11.18
C PRO A 240 39.90 -2.64 12.08
N SER A 241 40.84 -1.80 11.66
CA SER A 241 42.05 -1.49 12.44
C SER A 241 41.68 -0.68 13.71
N PRO A 242 42.55 -0.67 14.74
CA PRO A 242 42.34 0.15 15.92
C PRO A 242 42.12 1.63 15.61
N GLU A 243 42.81 2.15 14.58
CA GLU A 243 42.73 3.53 14.11
C GLU A 243 41.38 3.84 13.43
N GLU A 244 40.83 2.89 12.68
CA GLU A 244 39.50 3.05 12.08
C GLU A 244 38.39 3.03 13.13
N VAL A 245 38.58 2.25 14.19
CA VAL A 245 37.63 2.19 15.32
C VAL A 245 37.67 3.48 16.14
N THR A 246 38.81 4.16 16.28
CA THR A 246 38.94 5.44 16.99
C THR A 246 38.31 6.61 16.22
N GLN A 247 38.20 6.52 14.90
CA GLN A 247 37.49 7.52 14.08
C GLN A 247 35.97 7.49 14.25
N VAL A 248 35.41 6.42 14.82
CA VAL A 248 33.96 6.34 15.14
C VAL A 248 33.67 7.14 16.41
N PRO A 249 32.73 8.11 16.38
CA PRO A 249 32.40 8.91 17.55
C PRO A 249 32.09 8.05 18.78
N THR A 250 32.77 8.35 19.89
CA THR A 250 32.79 7.61 21.16
C THR A 250 31.52 7.77 22.01
N GLY A 251 30.35 8.02 21.40
CA GLY A 251 29.08 8.17 22.11
C GLY A 251 28.64 6.89 22.86
N LYS A 252 27.34 6.72 23.11
CA LYS A 252 26.77 5.55 23.80
C LYS A 252 26.81 4.23 22.98
N LEU A 253 27.89 3.96 22.27
CA LEU A 253 28.06 2.76 21.45
C LEU A 253 28.97 1.77 22.18
N SER A 254 28.56 0.50 22.22
CA SER A 254 29.44 -0.57 22.72
C SER A 254 30.63 -0.79 21.78
N GLU A 255 31.68 -1.44 22.28
CA GLU A 255 32.88 -1.74 21.47
C GLU A 255 32.53 -2.52 20.19
N HIS A 256 31.65 -3.51 20.29
CA HIS A 256 31.16 -4.27 19.13
C HIS A 256 30.41 -3.38 18.13
N GLN A 257 29.58 -2.45 18.60
CA GLN A 257 28.87 -1.50 17.74
C GLN A 257 29.85 -0.53 17.05
N ARG A 258 30.92 -0.11 17.73
CA ARG A 258 31.97 0.72 17.16
C ARG A 258 32.75 0.00 16.07
N LYS A 259 33.11 -1.27 16.29
CA LYS A 259 33.75 -2.10 15.26
C LYS A 259 32.85 -2.22 14.01
N ASN A 260 31.58 -2.55 14.18
CA ASN A 260 30.64 -2.65 13.05
C ASN A 260 30.44 -1.31 12.31
N ALA A 261 30.42 -0.20 13.05
CA ALA A 261 30.32 1.14 12.47
C ALA A 261 31.59 1.50 11.69
N ALA A 262 32.79 1.18 12.18
CA ALA A 262 34.06 1.41 11.49
C ALA A 262 34.08 0.66 10.14
N VAL A 263 33.74 -0.63 10.12
CA VAL A 263 33.61 -1.42 8.88
C VAL A 263 32.65 -0.75 7.89
N SER A 264 31.52 -0.24 8.37
CA SER A 264 30.52 0.44 7.54
C SER A 264 31.02 1.77 6.97
N ILE A 265 31.81 2.53 7.73
CA ILE A 265 32.40 3.80 7.30
C ILE A 265 33.49 3.55 6.26
N THR A 266 34.42 2.63 6.53
CA THR A 266 35.48 2.25 5.59
C THR A 266 34.91 1.76 4.27
N ALA A 267 33.90 0.87 4.32
CA ALA A 267 33.21 0.40 3.12
C ALA A 267 32.53 1.55 2.34
N ALA A 268 31.90 2.51 3.03
CA ALA A 268 31.27 3.65 2.39
C ALA A 268 32.30 4.58 1.72
N HIS A 269 33.48 4.78 2.34
CA HIS A 269 34.57 5.56 1.75
C HIS A 269 35.12 4.89 0.48
N HIS A 270 35.43 3.60 0.53
CA HIS A 270 35.93 2.88 -0.65
C HIS A 270 34.88 2.86 -1.77
N TRP A 271 33.61 2.62 -1.44
CA TRP A 271 32.54 2.69 -2.43
C TRP A 271 32.43 4.05 -3.12
N LYS A 272 32.64 5.16 -2.39
CA LYS A 272 32.64 6.50 -2.97
C LYS A 272 33.80 6.72 -3.94
N GLN A 273 34.96 6.12 -3.66
CA GLN A 273 36.17 6.25 -4.47
C GLN A 273 36.13 5.42 -5.77
N LEU A 274 35.30 4.37 -5.84
CA LEU A 274 35.12 3.60 -7.08
C LEU A 274 34.55 4.46 -8.21
N SER A 275 35.09 4.27 -9.41
CA SER A 275 34.53 4.80 -10.66
C SER A 275 33.17 4.17 -10.99
N ASP A 276 32.41 4.80 -11.89
CA ASP A 276 31.12 4.27 -12.34
C ASP A 276 31.27 2.92 -13.05
N HIS A 277 32.39 2.69 -13.74
CA HIS A 277 32.71 1.41 -14.36
C HIS A 277 32.96 0.31 -13.31
N GLU A 278 33.70 0.62 -12.23
CA GLU A 278 33.94 -0.36 -11.16
C GLU A 278 32.64 -0.64 -10.38
N LYS A 279 31.84 0.39 -10.11
CA LYS A 279 30.51 0.26 -9.50
C LYS A 279 29.57 -0.62 -10.34
N SER A 280 29.67 -0.58 -11.67
CA SER A 280 28.84 -1.41 -12.55
C SER A 280 29.16 -2.91 -12.49
N GLN A 281 30.32 -3.30 -11.92
CA GLN A 281 30.63 -4.70 -11.66
C GLN A 281 29.86 -5.26 -10.46
N TYR A 282 29.54 -4.41 -9.48
CA TYR A 282 28.77 -4.80 -8.28
C TYR A 282 27.28 -4.59 -8.45
N SER A 283 26.88 -3.75 -9.39
CA SER A 283 25.52 -3.61 -9.88
C SER A 283 25.60 -3.71 -11.40
N PRO A 284 25.45 -4.90 -12.03
CA PRO A 284 25.10 -4.91 -13.46
C PRO A 284 23.94 -3.93 -13.59
N GLN A 285 24.01 -3.00 -14.54
CA GLN A 285 23.10 -1.87 -14.66
C GLN A 285 21.64 -2.35 -14.55
N ASP A 286 21.13 -2.46 -13.33
CA ASP A 286 19.78 -2.93 -13.05
C ASP A 286 18.91 -1.70 -13.30
N LYS A 287 18.80 -1.30 -14.58
CA LYS A 287 17.77 -0.37 -15.07
C LYS A 287 16.38 -0.85 -14.63
N ARG A 288 16.27 -2.14 -14.29
CA ARG A 288 15.19 -2.76 -13.54
C ARG A 288 14.79 -1.99 -12.28
N ILE A 289 15.73 -1.51 -11.45
CA ILE A 289 15.45 -0.80 -10.19
C ILE A 289 14.67 0.52 -10.41
N TYR A 290 14.66 1.05 -11.63
CA TYR A 290 13.89 2.24 -12.00
C TYR A 290 12.73 1.98 -12.96
N SER A 291 12.51 0.73 -13.38
CA SER A 291 11.43 0.37 -14.31
C SER A 291 10.06 0.51 -13.66
N HIS A 292 9.03 0.70 -14.50
CA HIS A 292 7.64 0.72 -14.04
C HIS A 292 7.26 -0.60 -13.35
N LYS A 293 7.63 -1.74 -13.96
CA LYS A 293 7.43 -3.08 -13.41
C LYS A 293 8.02 -3.23 -12.01
N TYR A 294 9.25 -2.79 -11.79
CA TYR A 294 9.87 -2.89 -10.47
C TYR A 294 9.19 -2.01 -9.42
N LYS A 295 8.77 -0.81 -9.78
CA LYS A 295 7.98 0.05 -8.88
C LYS A 295 6.67 -0.63 -8.49
N GLU A 296 6.02 -1.30 -9.44
CA GLU A 296 4.82 -2.10 -9.18
C GLU A 296 5.11 -3.35 -8.35
N GLU A 297 6.22 -4.06 -8.55
CA GLU A 297 6.65 -5.18 -7.71
C GLU A 297 6.88 -4.75 -6.26
N ILE A 298 7.57 -3.63 -6.05
CA ILE A 298 7.75 -3.04 -4.71
C ILE A 298 6.40 -2.66 -4.11
N LEU A 299 5.53 -2.02 -4.89
CA LEU A 299 4.22 -1.59 -4.42
C LEU A 299 3.35 -2.79 -4.04
N ASN A 300 3.35 -3.86 -4.84
CA ASN A 300 2.68 -5.12 -4.55
C ASN A 300 3.26 -5.77 -3.28
N TRP A 301 4.59 -5.81 -3.11
CA TRP A 301 5.20 -6.29 -1.88
C TRP A 301 4.78 -5.48 -0.66
N LYS A 302 4.81 -4.14 -0.74
CA LYS A 302 4.35 -3.27 0.35
C LYS A 302 2.87 -3.51 0.68
N THR A 303 2.05 -3.66 -0.35
CA THR A 303 0.62 -3.98 -0.21
C THR A 303 0.45 -5.32 0.51
N CYS A 304 1.19 -6.36 0.10
CA CYS A 304 1.20 -7.66 0.79
C CYS A 304 1.55 -7.54 2.27
N VAL A 305 2.60 -6.79 2.62
CA VAL A 305 3.00 -6.58 4.03
C VAL A 305 1.88 -5.94 4.84
N VAL A 306 1.22 -4.92 4.30
CA VAL A 306 0.10 -4.25 4.98
C VAL A 306 -1.11 -5.16 5.09
N MET A 307 -1.47 -5.88 4.02
CA MET A 307 -2.61 -6.80 4.01
C MET A 307 -2.39 -7.96 4.98
N ASP A 308 -1.20 -8.57 4.98
CA ASP A 308 -0.84 -9.60 5.95
C ASP A 308 -0.91 -9.06 7.38
N TYR A 309 -0.50 -7.81 7.61
CA TYR A 309 -0.66 -7.17 8.92
C TYR A 309 -2.14 -7.01 9.32
N ILE A 310 -3.00 -6.56 8.40
CA ILE A 310 -4.44 -6.40 8.63
C ILE A 310 -5.07 -7.73 9.04
N TYR A 311 -4.82 -8.80 8.30
CA TYR A 311 -5.44 -10.10 8.57
C TYR A 311 -4.79 -10.86 9.74
N SER A 312 -3.48 -10.73 9.97
CA SER A 312 -2.81 -11.41 11.09
C SER A 312 -2.92 -10.67 12.42
N VAL A 313 -2.83 -9.34 12.41
CA VAL A 313 -2.77 -8.50 13.62
C VAL A 313 -4.04 -7.66 13.79
N GLY A 314 -4.55 -7.08 12.70
CA GLY A 314 -5.65 -6.10 12.66
C GLY A 314 -7.02 -6.56 13.15
N ARG A 315 -7.18 -7.86 13.48
CA ARG A 315 -8.43 -8.47 13.98
C ARG A 315 -9.62 -8.22 13.04
N VAL A 316 -9.52 -8.73 11.80
CA VAL A 316 -10.66 -8.76 10.89
C VAL A 316 -11.76 -9.64 11.50
N ARG A 317 -12.82 -9.00 11.98
CA ARG A 317 -13.97 -9.72 12.57
C ARG A 317 -14.78 -10.33 11.43
N TYR A 318 -15.25 -11.56 11.64
CA TYR A 318 -15.98 -12.37 10.65
C TYR A 318 -15.14 -12.93 9.48
N ALA A 319 -13.82 -12.67 9.43
CA ALA A 319 -12.96 -13.49 8.58
C ALA A 319 -12.78 -14.86 9.24
N PRO A 320 -13.12 -15.97 8.57
CA PRO A 320 -12.80 -17.29 9.09
C PRO A 320 -11.28 -17.43 9.25
N SER A 321 -10.84 -18.29 10.19
CA SER A 321 -9.41 -18.55 10.41
C SER A 321 -8.69 -19.10 9.17
N THR A 322 -9.45 -19.63 8.21
CA THR A 322 -9.00 -20.13 6.91
C THR A 322 -8.99 -19.07 5.81
N TYR A 323 -9.49 -17.85 6.06
CA TYR A 323 -9.58 -16.81 5.05
C TYR A 323 -8.19 -16.40 4.56
N ASN A 324 -8.00 -16.43 3.24
CA ASN A 324 -6.77 -16.02 2.59
C ASN A 324 -7.08 -14.93 1.55
N TRP A 325 -6.72 -13.70 1.89
CA TRP A 325 -6.97 -12.53 1.02
C TRP A 325 -6.32 -12.66 -0.36
N ARG A 326 -5.21 -13.41 -0.50
CA ARG A 326 -4.57 -13.64 -1.81
C ARG A 326 -5.41 -14.58 -2.67
N SER A 327 -5.96 -15.63 -2.06
CA SER A 327 -6.89 -16.53 -2.75
C SER A 327 -8.15 -15.78 -3.16
N ASP A 328 -8.68 -14.91 -2.29
CA ASP A 328 -9.87 -14.09 -2.58
C ASP A 328 -9.64 -13.13 -3.76
N ILE A 329 -8.50 -12.44 -3.80
CA ILE A 329 -8.13 -11.62 -4.98
C ILE A 329 -8.06 -12.49 -6.23
N LYS A 330 -7.40 -13.65 -6.16
CA LYS A 330 -7.23 -14.53 -7.32
C LYS A 330 -8.58 -15.09 -7.80
N GLU A 331 -9.47 -15.44 -6.89
CA GLU A 331 -10.81 -15.92 -7.20
C GLU A 331 -11.66 -14.83 -7.88
N LYS A 332 -11.58 -13.60 -7.37
CA LYS A 332 -12.39 -12.48 -7.87
C LYS A 332 -11.87 -11.83 -9.15
N PHE A 333 -10.55 -11.78 -9.33
CA PHE A 333 -9.91 -10.99 -10.39
C PHE A 333 -8.94 -11.78 -11.27
N GLY A 334 -8.70 -13.06 -10.96
CA GLY A 334 -7.76 -13.89 -11.71
C GLY A 334 -6.36 -13.27 -11.73
N ASP A 335 -5.83 -13.12 -12.94
CA ASP A 335 -4.49 -12.57 -13.18
C ASP A 335 -4.49 -11.06 -13.44
N TRP A 336 -5.62 -10.35 -13.26
CA TRP A 336 -5.67 -8.91 -13.47
C TRP A 336 -4.80 -8.14 -12.48
N HIS A 337 -4.20 -7.06 -12.96
CA HIS A 337 -3.42 -6.14 -12.16
C HIS A 337 -4.25 -4.92 -11.78
N TYR A 338 -4.24 -4.57 -10.50
CA TYR A 338 -4.79 -3.30 -10.03
C TYR A 338 -3.76 -2.19 -10.20
N LEU A 339 -3.98 -1.27 -11.15
CA LEU A 339 -3.13 -0.13 -11.44
C LEU A 339 -3.95 1.18 -11.44
N ASP A 340 -3.63 2.10 -10.54
CA ASP A 340 -4.15 3.47 -10.47
C ASP A 340 -5.68 3.52 -10.50
N ARG A 341 -6.31 2.86 -9.53
CA ARG A 341 -7.77 2.78 -9.41
C ARG A 341 -8.49 2.10 -10.58
N THR A 342 -7.80 1.30 -11.37
CA THR A 342 -8.42 0.43 -12.37
C THR A 342 -7.79 -0.96 -12.35
N TYR A 343 -8.57 -1.97 -12.71
CA TYR A 343 -7.98 -3.24 -13.11
C TYR A 343 -7.53 -3.18 -14.57
N THR A 344 -6.54 -3.99 -14.90
CA THR A 344 -6.05 -4.22 -16.26
C THR A 344 -5.68 -5.69 -16.37
N ASP A 345 -5.89 -6.26 -17.55
CA ASP A 345 -5.44 -7.61 -17.89
C ASP A 345 -4.01 -7.64 -18.43
N ARG A 346 -3.30 -6.50 -18.39
CA ARG A 346 -1.92 -6.40 -18.87
C ARG A 346 -1.08 -5.45 -18.05
N LEU A 347 0.19 -5.78 -17.90
CA LEU A 347 1.21 -4.89 -17.36
C LEU A 347 2.17 -4.48 -18.49
N ILE A 348 2.15 -3.19 -18.81
CA ILE A 348 3.05 -2.61 -19.82
C ILE A 348 4.20 -1.91 -19.12
N TYR A 349 5.42 -2.20 -19.55
CA TYR A 349 6.62 -1.59 -18.98
C TYR A 349 7.78 -1.54 -19.97
N ILE A 350 8.76 -0.69 -19.69
CA ILE A 350 10.01 -0.62 -20.45
C ILE A 350 11.11 -1.26 -19.61
N GLU A 351 11.76 -2.26 -20.18
CA GLU A 351 12.93 -2.93 -19.60
C GLU A 351 14.06 -2.93 -20.63
N ASN A 352 15.22 -2.42 -20.22
CA ASN A 352 16.41 -2.30 -21.10
C ASN A 352 16.17 -1.53 -22.41
N GLY A 353 15.21 -0.61 -22.44
CA GLY A 353 14.86 0.17 -23.63
C GLY A 353 13.81 -0.49 -24.52
N HIS A 354 13.40 -1.73 -24.23
CA HIS A 354 12.38 -2.46 -24.95
C HIS A 354 11.03 -2.38 -24.24
N LEU A 355 9.96 -2.22 -25.02
CA LEU A 355 8.59 -2.28 -24.53
C LEU A 355 8.20 -3.73 -24.32
N ASN A 356 7.69 -4.04 -23.14
CA ASN A 356 7.18 -5.36 -22.77
C ASN A 356 5.70 -5.23 -22.39
N ILE A 357 4.91 -6.21 -22.82
CA ILE A 357 3.48 -6.33 -22.53
C ILE A 357 3.29 -7.72 -21.93
N GLU A 358 3.13 -7.77 -20.61
CA GLU A 358 2.78 -9.00 -19.89
C GLU A 358 1.25 -9.08 -19.79
N SER A 359 0.69 -10.26 -20.07
CA SER A 359 -0.74 -10.55 -19.87
C SER A 359 -0.99 -11.23 -18.53
#